data_AF-A0A3M2CCC1-F1
#
_entry.id   AF-A0A3M2CCC1-F1
#
_cell.length_a   1.000
_cell.length_b   1.000
_cell.length_c   1.000
_cell.angle_alpha   90.00
_cell.angle_beta   90.00
_cell.angle_gamma   90.00
#
_symmetry.space_group_name_H-M   'P 1'
#
loop_
_entity.id
_entity.type
_entity.pdbx_description
1 polymer ?
#
loop_
_entity_poly.entity_id
_entity_poly.type
_entity_poly.pdbx_seq_one_letter_code
_entity_poly.pdbx_strand_id
1 'polypeptide(L)'
;MVAVSLLLSVLGATAFGTAAVLATLFLATAILVFNALGKFIPAIGMVLLSVIYAGHALVPNLWVTFLFPAWWVMTHAMVIAGLSHTLGRRSPVISRRASGFALMGWVVCSAVLAVLAYRRTGGAIWPDWVPWTAAMWPVGGAALLAVQILRRWRSLGPGPKLGEKIARYGAIWPTVYGFGWLAGIGAWKSAAIMGGLVLSGALAITVLREMYALAEHPLGYRL
;
A
#
# COMPACT_ATOMS: atom_id res chain seq x y z
N MET A 1 0.92 6.90 -19.06
CA MET A 1 1.46 6.15 -17.89
C MET A 1 0.55 5.03 -17.40
N VAL A 2 -0.75 5.27 -17.12
CA VAL A 2 -1.65 4.23 -16.56
C VAL A 2 -1.72 2.94 -17.39
N ALA A 3 -1.84 3.05 -18.72
CA ALA A 3 -1.86 1.89 -19.60
C ALA A 3 -0.56 1.07 -19.56
N VAL A 4 0.60 1.75 -19.53
CA VAL A 4 1.91 1.09 -19.43
C VAL A 4 2.08 0.39 -18.09
N SER A 5 1.70 1.02 -16.98
CA SER A 5 1.74 0.36 -15.66
C SER A 5 0.81 -0.85 -15.58
N LEU A 6 -0.36 -0.79 -16.23
CA LEU A 6 -1.29 -1.90 -16.30
C LEU A 6 -0.70 -3.06 -17.12
N LEU A 7 -0.15 -2.78 -18.30
CA LEU A 7 0.52 -3.77 -19.14
C LEU A 7 1.68 -4.44 -18.40
N LEU A 8 2.53 -3.66 -17.73
CA LEU A 8 3.63 -4.19 -16.93
C LEU A 8 3.13 -5.03 -15.74
N SER A 9 2.05 -4.63 -15.09
CA SER A 9 1.45 -5.40 -14.00
C SER A 9 0.89 -6.73 -14.48
N VAL A 10 0.23 -6.76 -15.63
CA VAL A 10 -0.30 -7.99 -16.24
C VAL A 10 0.85 -8.90 -16.67
N LEU A 11 1.88 -8.35 -17.34
CA LEU A 11 3.08 -9.09 -17.71
C LEU A 11 3.77 -9.69 -16.47
N GLY A 12 3.94 -8.93 -15.40
CA GLY A 12 4.50 -9.44 -14.14
C GLY A 12 3.65 -10.55 -13.52
N ALA A 13 2.32 -10.45 -13.61
CA ALA A 13 1.41 -11.48 -13.09
C ALA A 13 1.47 -12.79 -13.87
N THR A 14 1.87 -12.78 -15.15
CA THR A 14 1.99 -14.01 -15.96
C THR A 14 2.96 -15.03 -15.36
N ALA A 15 4.00 -14.56 -14.67
CA ALA A 15 4.97 -15.43 -13.98
C ALA A 15 4.34 -16.25 -12.82
N PHE A 16 3.16 -15.84 -12.33
CA PHE A 16 2.43 -16.50 -11.24
C PHE A 16 1.22 -17.33 -11.74
N GLY A 17 1.04 -17.43 -13.06
CA GLY A 17 0.01 -18.26 -13.70
C GLY A 17 -1.32 -17.54 -13.98
N THR A 18 -2.23 -18.23 -14.68
CA THR A 18 -3.50 -17.66 -15.19
C THR A 18 -4.38 -17.06 -14.11
N ALA A 19 -4.46 -17.68 -12.94
CA ALA A 19 -5.27 -17.17 -11.84
C ALA A 19 -4.74 -15.82 -11.32
N ALA A 20 -3.43 -15.59 -11.33
CA ALA A 20 -2.81 -14.33 -10.91
C ALA A 20 -3.08 -13.22 -11.93
N VAL A 21 -3.09 -13.56 -13.21
CA VAL A 21 -3.48 -12.65 -14.29
C VAL A 21 -4.94 -12.22 -14.11
N LEU A 22 -5.87 -13.16 -13.89
CA LEU A 22 -7.29 -12.86 -13.65
C LEU A 22 -7.48 -11.99 -12.40
N ALA A 23 -6.77 -12.30 -11.31
CA ALA A 23 -6.80 -11.49 -10.10
C ALA A 23 -6.29 -10.06 -10.36
N THR A 24 -5.24 -9.91 -11.17
CA THR A 24 -4.69 -8.60 -11.56
C THR A 24 -5.67 -7.81 -12.42
N LEU A 25 -6.38 -8.45 -13.33
CA LEU A 25 -7.43 -7.82 -14.14
C LEU A 25 -8.61 -7.37 -13.27
N PHE A 26 -9.07 -8.22 -12.35
CA PHE A 26 -10.12 -7.87 -11.39
C PHE A 26 -9.70 -6.66 -10.52
N LEU A 27 -8.44 -6.65 -10.09
CA LEU A 27 -7.88 -5.55 -9.31
C LEU A 27 -7.80 -4.26 -10.12
N ALA A 28 -7.45 -4.34 -11.41
CA ALA A 28 -7.51 -3.20 -12.31
C ALA A 28 -8.94 -2.63 -12.41
N THR A 29 -9.95 -3.50 -12.52
CA THR A 29 -11.35 -3.07 -12.47
C THR A 29 -11.69 -2.38 -11.15
N ALA A 30 -11.25 -2.92 -10.00
CA ALA A 30 -11.46 -2.28 -8.71
C ALA A 30 -10.78 -0.89 -8.62
N ILE A 31 -9.59 -0.73 -9.21
CA ILE A 31 -8.91 0.57 -9.32
C ILE A 31 -9.70 1.55 -10.19
N LEU A 32 -10.30 1.10 -11.30
CA LEU A 32 -11.16 1.92 -12.14
C LEU A 32 -12.42 2.37 -11.37
N VAL A 33 -13.05 1.46 -10.63
CA VAL A 33 -14.19 1.78 -9.75
C VAL A 33 -13.78 2.79 -8.67
N PHE A 34 -12.59 2.64 -8.08
CA PHE A 34 -12.06 3.60 -7.12
C PHE A 34 -11.86 4.98 -7.74
N ASN A 35 -11.32 5.05 -8.95
CA ASN A 35 -11.11 6.31 -9.66
C ASN A 35 -12.43 6.97 -10.07
N ALA A 36 -13.45 6.18 -10.42
CA ALA A 36 -14.77 6.68 -10.84
C ALA A 36 -15.64 7.13 -9.66
N LEU A 37 -15.62 6.38 -8.54
CA LEU A 37 -16.56 6.57 -7.44
C LEU A 37 -15.84 6.80 -6.10
N GLY A 38 -14.86 5.96 -5.79
CA GLY A 38 -14.19 5.93 -4.48
C GLY A 38 -13.49 7.23 -4.11
N LYS A 39 -12.95 7.97 -5.08
CA LYS A 39 -12.25 9.23 -4.84
C LYS A 39 -13.17 10.34 -4.31
N PHE A 40 -14.48 10.25 -4.58
CA PHE A 40 -15.45 11.29 -4.22
C PHE A 40 -16.14 11.03 -2.87
N ILE A 41 -16.14 9.78 -2.39
CA ILE A 41 -16.78 9.39 -1.12
C ILE A 41 -15.70 8.94 -0.14
N PRO A 42 -15.27 9.77 0.83
CA PRO A 42 -14.09 9.51 1.66
C PRO A 42 -14.11 8.15 2.37
N ALA A 43 -15.24 7.76 2.98
CA ALA A 43 -15.33 6.48 3.70
C ALA A 43 -15.17 5.26 2.77
N ILE A 44 -15.91 5.26 1.66
CA ILE A 44 -15.87 4.17 0.68
C ILE A 44 -14.50 4.12 0.01
N GLY A 45 -13.95 5.28 -0.33
CA GLY A 45 -12.60 5.41 -0.88
C GLY A 45 -11.53 4.78 0.01
N MET A 46 -11.54 5.08 1.32
CA MET A 46 -10.57 4.50 2.26
C MET A 46 -10.65 2.98 2.32
N VAL A 47 -11.87 2.42 2.43
CA VAL A 47 -12.07 0.96 2.44
C VAL A 47 -11.63 0.35 1.12
N LEU A 48 -12.11 0.88 0.00
CA LEU A 48 -11.80 0.34 -1.32
C LEU A 48 -10.30 0.39 -1.62
N LEU A 49 -9.63 1.49 -1.27
CA LEU A 49 -8.18 1.60 -1.37
C LEU A 49 -7.48 0.53 -0.54
N SER A 50 -7.91 0.31 0.70
CA SER A 50 -7.32 -0.73 1.55
C SER A 50 -7.47 -2.13 0.96
N VAL A 51 -8.64 -2.45 0.39
CA VAL A 51 -8.90 -3.73 -0.26
C VAL A 51 -8.07 -3.89 -1.54
N ILE A 52 -7.91 -2.83 -2.33
CA ILE A 52 -7.05 -2.83 -3.53
C ILE A 52 -5.60 -3.15 -3.15
N TYR A 53 -5.07 -2.49 -2.12
CA TYR A 53 -3.71 -2.74 -1.65
C TYR A 53 -3.55 -4.17 -1.09
N ALA A 54 -4.55 -4.69 -0.38
CA ALA A 54 -4.60 -6.09 0.04
C ALA A 54 -4.58 -7.04 -1.16
N GLY A 55 -5.39 -6.74 -2.18
CA GLY A 55 -5.46 -7.50 -3.43
C GLY A 55 -4.10 -7.60 -4.13
N HIS A 56 -3.36 -6.50 -4.22
CA HIS A 56 -1.99 -6.50 -4.78
C HIS A 56 -1.06 -7.46 -4.03
N ALA A 57 -1.15 -7.50 -2.70
CA ALA A 57 -0.36 -8.41 -1.88
C ALA A 57 -0.80 -9.88 -2.01
N LEU A 58 -2.04 -10.13 -2.43
CA LEU A 58 -2.59 -11.46 -2.66
C LEU A 58 -2.31 -12.02 -4.05
N VAL A 59 -2.02 -11.19 -5.06
CA VAL A 59 -1.66 -11.66 -6.43
C VAL A 59 -0.55 -12.72 -6.42
N PRO A 60 0.59 -12.54 -5.72
CA PRO A 60 1.62 -13.58 -5.64
C PRO A 60 1.30 -14.69 -4.63
N ASN A 61 0.22 -14.58 -3.85
CA ASN A 61 -0.18 -15.50 -2.78
C ASN A 61 -1.68 -15.83 -2.88
N LEU A 62 -2.10 -16.33 -4.04
CA LEU A 62 -3.51 -16.61 -4.32
C LEU A 62 -4.12 -17.66 -3.39
N TRP A 63 -3.30 -18.54 -2.85
CA TRP A 63 -3.70 -19.58 -1.91
C TRP A 63 -3.80 -19.08 -0.47
N VAL A 64 -3.44 -17.81 -0.20
CA VAL A 64 -3.49 -17.21 1.14
C VAL A 64 -2.71 -18.06 2.16
N THR A 65 -1.57 -18.60 1.73
CA THR A 65 -0.70 -19.43 2.58
C THR A 65 -0.16 -18.62 3.76
N PHE A 66 0.09 -17.33 3.54
CA PHE A 66 0.47 -16.38 4.59
C PHE A 66 -0.42 -15.13 4.55
N LEU A 67 -1.33 -15.00 5.53
CA LEU A 67 -2.31 -13.91 5.60
C LEU A 67 -1.69 -12.54 5.92
N PHE A 68 -0.73 -12.53 6.85
CA PHE A 68 -0.27 -11.32 7.51
C PHE A 68 0.27 -10.24 6.57
N PRO A 69 1.04 -10.53 5.50
CA PRO A 69 1.48 -9.50 4.55
C PRO A 69 0.33 -8.74 3.91
N ALA A 70 -0.72 -9.44 3.47
CA ALA A 70 -1.89 -8.81 2.86
C ALA A 70 -2.71 -8.00 3.87
N TRP A 71 -2.95 -8.56 5.05
CA TRP A 71 -3.68 -7.87 6.12
C TRP A 71 -2.92 -6.63 6.64
N TRP A 72 -1.60 -6.70 6.74
CA TRP A 72 -0.74 -5.60 7.16
C TRP A 72 -0.80 -4.43 6.16
N VAL A 73 -0.65 -4.74 4.87
CA VAL A 73 -0.74 -3.74 3.79
C VAL A 73 -2.14 -3.11 3.70
N MET A 74 -3.20 -3.89 3.91
CA MET A 74 -4.58 -3.39 4.01
C MET A 74 -4.72 -2.38 5.16
N THR A 75 -4.27 -2.76 6.35
CA THR A 75 -4.37 -1.93 7.57
C THR A 75 -3.56 -0.65 7.43
N HIS A 76 -2.34 -0.76 6.90
CA HIS A 76 -1.50 0.39 6.57
C HIS A 76 -2.19 1.33 5.58
N ALA A 77 -2.74 0.82 4.48
CA ALA A 77 -3.41 1.65 3.48
C ALA A 77 -4.61 2.41 4.07
N MET A 78 -5.41 1.75 4.93
CA MET A 78 -6.50 2.38 5.67
C MET A 78 -5.99 3.51 6.58
N VAL A 79 -4.96 3.24 7.40
CA VAL A 79 -4.38 4.22 8.33
C VAL A 79 -3.78 5.41 7.59
N ILE A 80 -3.01 5.18 6.52
CA ILE A 80 -2.40 6.25 5.72
C ILE A 80 -3.46 7.08 5.01
N ALA A 81 -4.50 6.47 4.47
CA ALA A 81 -5.60 7.21 3.84
C ALA A 81 -6.33 8.09 4.87
N GLY A 82 -6.63 7.54 6.05
CA GLY A 82 -7.26 8.28 7.15
C GLY A 82 -6.39 9.42 7.69
N LEU A 83 -5.10 9.19 7.93
CA LEU A 83 -4.14 10.21 8.38
C LEU A 83 -3.94 11.29 7.32
N SER A 84 -3.79 10.91 6.06
CA SER A 84 -3.65 11.85 4.94
C SER A 84 -4.87 12.76 4.82
N HIS A 85 -6.08 12.22 4.99
CA HIS A 85 -7.31 13.00 4.89
C HIS A 85 -7.48 13.95 6.08
N THR A 86 -7.29 13.44 7.30
CA THR A 86 -7.49 14.21 8.54
C THR A 86 -6.41 15.27 8.75
N LEU A 87 -5.12 14.88 8.67
CA LEU A 87 -3.99 15.82 8.82
C LEU A 87 -3.84 16.72 7.57
N GLY A 88 -4.33 16.27 6.43
CA GLY A 88 -4.42 17.06 5.20
C GLY A 88 -5.50 18.14 5.21
N ARG A 89 -6.39 18.15 6.21
CA ARG A 89 -7.57 19.05 6.29
C ARG A 89 -8.38 19.06 5.00
N ARG A 90 -8.57 17.90 4.38
CA ARG A 90 -9.33 17.80 3.12
C ARG A 90 -10.81 18.02 3.37
N SER A 91 -11.44 18.76 2.45
CA SER A 91 -12.89 18.92 2.40
C SER A 91 -13.49 17.87 1.45
N PRO A 92 -14.63 17.23 1.79
CA PRO A 92 -15.36 17.34 3.05
C PRO A 92 -14.66 16.63 4.22
N VAL A 93 -14.88 17.14 5.44
CA VAL A 93 -14.35 16.52 6.67
C VAL A 93 -14.98 15.15 6.87
N ILE A 94 -14.17 14.15 7.26
CA ILE A 94 -14.70 12.82 7.59
C ILE A 94 -15.58 12.93 8.84
N SER A 95 -16.87 12.63 8.69
CA SER A 95 -17.80 12.54 9.81
C SER A 95 -17.52 11.31 10.68
N ARG A 96 -17.89 11.34 11.96
CA ARG A 96 -17.74 10.17 12.86
C ARG A 96 -18.44 8.92 12.31
N ARG A 97 -19.59 9.10 11.66
CA ARG A 97 -20.33 8.00 11.00
C ARG A 97 -19.53 7.42 9.84
N ALA A 98 -18.94 8.28 9.01
CA ALA A 98 -18.08 7.87 7.90
C ALA A 98 -16.84 7.10 8.39
N SER A 99 -16.21 7.53 9.47
CA SER A 99 -15.13 6.76 10.12
C SER A 99 -15.61 5.40 10.62
N GLY A 100 -16.81 5.34 11.23
CA GLY A 100 -17.42 4.09 11.68
C GLY A 100 -17.67 3.11 10.53
N PHE A 101 -18.20 3.59 9.40
CA PHE A 101 -18.34 2.79 8.18
C PHE A 101 -17.01 2.28 7.64
N ALA A 102 -15.97 3.13 7.64
CA ALA A 102 -14.64 2.71 7.19
C ALA A 102 -14.04 1.63 8.10
N LEU A 103 -14.20 1.77 9.42
CA LEU A 103 -13.78 0.77 10.40
C LEU A 103 -14.56 -0.54 10.23
N MET A 104 -15.88 -0.47 10.06
CA MET A 104 -16.72 -1.64 9.82
C MET A 104 -16.31 -2.37 8.54
N GLY A 105 -16.06 -1.65 7.45
CA GLY A 105 -15.53 -2.22 6.21
C GLY A 105 -14.20 -2.94 6.43
N TRP A 106 -13.27 -2.32 7.17
CA TRP A 106 -11.99 -2.95 7.53
C TRP A 106 -12.19 -4.21 8.39
N VAL A 107 -13.09 -4.20 9.36
CA VAL A 107 -13.40 -5.37 10.21
C VAL A 107 -13.96 -6.51 9.36
N VAL A 108 -14.92 -6.21 8.48
CA VAL A 108 -15.51 -7.21 7.57
C VAL A 108 -14.45 -7.80 6.65
N CYS A 109 -13.62 -6.97 6.02
CA CYS A 109 -12.54 -7.46 5.17
C CYS A 109 -11.51 -8.28 5.94
N SER A 110 -11.16 -7.88 7.17
CA SER A 110 -10.27 -8.63 8.04
C SER A 110 -10.85 -10.00 8.41
N ALA A 111 -12.14 -10.06 8.74
CA ALA A 111 -12.84 -11.30 9.03
C ALA A 111 -12.89 -12.23 7.81
N VAL A 112 -13.20 -11.70 6.63
CA VAL A 112 -13.20 -12.48 5.37
C VAL A 112 -11.81 -13.06 5.09
N LEU A 113 -10.75 -12.25 5.21
CA LEU A 113 -9.39 -12.72 4.99
C LEU A 113 -8.96 -13.76 6.04
N ALA A 114 -9.33 -13.58 7.31
CA ALA A 114 -9.04 -14.52 8.38
C ALA A 114 -9.76 -15.87 8.18
N VAL A 115 -11.06 -15.85 7.83
CA VAL A 115 -11.83 -17.05 7.52
C VAL A 115 -11.25 -17.78 6.30
N LEU A 116 -10.88 -17.03 5.26
CA LEU A 116 -10.28 -17.60 4.06
C LEU A 116 -8.93 -18.26 4.35
N ALA A 117 -8.07 -17.59 5.12
CA ALA A 117 -6.79 -18.13 5.56
C ALA A 117 -7.01 -19.40 6.39
N TYR A 118 -7.83 -19.33 7.45
CA TYR A 118 -8.12 -20.45 8.34
C TYR A 118 -8.60 -21.71 7.59
N ARG A 119 -9.51 -21.53 6.61
CA ARG A 119 -10.02 -22.64 5.80
C ARG A 119 -8.97 -23.25 4.88
N ARG A 120 -7.99 -22.47 4.43
CA ARG A 120 -6.98 -22.92 3.46
C ARG A 120 -5.72 -23.48 4.11
N THR A 121 -5.40 -23.04 5.32
CA THR A 121 -4.23 -23.50 6.07
C THR A 121 -4.57 -24.58 7.10
N GLY A 122 -5.82 -25.07 7.15
CA GLY A 122 -6.22 -26.15 8.05
C GLY A 122 -6.33 -25.75 9.53
N GLY A 123 -6.50 -24.45 9.81
CA GLY A 123 -6.77 -23.93 11.16
C GLY A 123 -5.67 -23.04 11.75
N ALA A 124 -4.48 -22.98 11.15
CA ALA A 124 -3.40 -22.11 11.60
C ALA A 124 -3.36 -20.79 10.82
N ILE A 125 -3.57 -19.64 11.48
CA ILE A 125 -3.50 -18.33 10.82
C ILE A 125 -2.03 -17.91 10.60
N TRP A 126 -1.15 -18.29 11.52
CA TRP A 126 0.30 -18.09 11.41
C TRP A 126 0.93 -19.38 10.86
N PRO A 127 1.67 -19.34 9.75
CA PRO A 127 2.28 -20.54 9.19
C PRO A 127 3.48 -21.01 10.01
N ASP A 128 3.61 -22.32 10.23
CA ASP A 128 4.68 -22.90 11.06
C ASP A 128 6.09 -22.66 10.51
N TRP A 129 6.21 -22.49 9.18
CA TRP A 129 7.48 -22.21 8.51
C TRP A 129 7.95 -20.76 8.62
N VAL A 130 7.11 -19.86 9.15
CA VAL A 130 7.45 -18.45 9.38
C VAL A 130 7.81 -18.26 10.85
N PRO A 131 9.06 -17.89 11.19
CA PRO A 131 9.38 -17.56 12.58
C PRO A 131 8.66 -16.28 13.00
N TRP A 132 8.17 -16.22 14.23
CA TRP A 132 7.49 -15.02 14.77
C TRP A 132 8.37 -13.76 14.73
N THR A 133 9.69 -13.93 14.80
CA THR A 133 10.66 -12.84 14.65
C THR A 133 10.64 -12.19 13.27
N ALA A 134 10.10 -12.86 12.23
CA ALA A 134 9.94 -12.27 10.91
C ALA A 134 9.05 -11.01 10.93
N ALA A 135 8.10 -10.92 11.87
CA ALA A 135 7.25 -9.75 12.06
C ALA A 135 8.02 -8.51 12.54
N MET A 136 9.20 -8.66 13.14
CA MET A 136 9.97 -7.53 13.67
C MET A 136 10.37 -6.54 12.57
N TRP A 137 10.66 -7.03 11.36
CA TRP A 137 11.02 -6.20 10.21
C TRP A 137 9.90 -5.26 9.75
N PRO A 138 8.69 -5.74 9.40
CA PRO A 138 7.59 -4.86 9.01
C PRO A 138 7.12 -3.97 10.17
N VAL A 139 7.17 -4.44 11.43
CA VAL A 139 6.89 -3.60 12.61
C VAL A 139 7.90 -2.47 12.74
N GLY A 140 9.20 -2.76 12.61
CA GLY A 140 10.26 -1.76 12.60
C GLY A 140 10.08 -0.76 11.45
N GLY A 141 9.72 -1.23 10.26
CA GLY A 141 9.39 -0.37 9.12
C GLY A 141 8.21 0.56 9.41
N ALA A 142 7.14 0.06 10.00
CA ALA A 142 5.98 0.87 10.38
C ALA A 142 6.33 1.91 11.46
N ALA A 143 7.20 1.56 12.43
CA ALA A 143 7.70 2.48 13.43
C ALA A 143 8.54 3.61 12.79
N LEU A 144 9.42 3.29 11.85
CA LEU A 144 10.19 4.28 11.09
C LEU A 144 9.27 5.21 10.29
N LEU A 145 8.23 4.67 9.67
CA LEU A 145 7.22 5.49 9.00
C LEU A 145 6.49 6.41 9.97
N ALA A 146 6.07 5.92 11.13
CA ALA A 146 5.40 6.72 12.15
C ALA A 146 6.29 7.87 12.63
N VAL A 147 7.59 7.61 12.85
CA VAL A 147 8.57 8.64 13.18
C VAL A 147 8.71 9.66 12.05
N GLN A 148 8.76 9.22 10.78
CA GLN A 148 8.81 10.14 9.63
C GLN A 148 7.57 11.02 9.54
N ILE A 149 6.37 10.46 9.73
CA ILE A 149 5.12 11.22 9.75
C ILE A 149 5.14 12.23 10.89
N LEU A 150 5.53 11.82 12.10
CA LEU A 150 5.62 12.70 13.27
C LEU A 150 6.61 13.85 13.05
N ARG A 151 7.80 13.57 12.50
CA ARG A 151 8.79 14.60 12.15
C ARG A 151 8.24 15.60 11.14
N ARG A 152 7.53 15.13 10.11
CA ARG A 152 6.92 16.01 9.10
C ARG A 152 5.75 16.80 9.64
N TRP A 153 4.94 16.21 10.50
CA TRP A 153 3.85 16.89 11.17
C TRP A 153 4.37 18.02 12.06
N ARG A 154 5.42 17.78 12.86
CA ARG A 154 6.07 18.82 13.68
C ARG A 154 6.68 19.95 12.85
N SER A 155 7.21 19.65 11.66
CA SER A 155 7.88 20.64 10.81
C SER A 155 6.92 21.46 9.95
N LEU A 156 5.83 20.88 9.46
CA LEU A 156 4.93 21.51 8.48
C LEU A 156 3.58 21.95 9.07
N GLY A 157 3.20 21.38 10.22
CA GLY A 157 1.85 21.52 10.77
C GLY A 157 0.78 20.80 9.93
N PRO A 158 -0.48 20.75 10.41
CA PRO A 158 -1.60 20.18 9.67
C PRO A 158 -1.99 21.05 8.48
N GLY A 159 -2.22 20.43 7.32
CA GLY A 159 -2.64 21.11 6.10
C GLY A 159 -2.41 20.27 4.84
N PRO A 160 -2.86 20.74 3.66
CA PRO A 160 -2.87 19.97 2.42
C PRO A 160 -1.49 19.39 2.04
N LYS A 161 -0.42 20.18 2.26
CA LYS A 161 0.97 19.78 2.00
C LYS A 161 1.40 18.57 2.83
N LEU A 162 0.97 18.48 4.09
CA LEU A 162 1.29 17.35 4.96
C LEU A 162 0.53 16.10 4.52
N GLY A 163 -0.78 16.22 4.26
CA GLY A 163 -1.60 15.11 3.79
C GLY A 163 -1.06 14.49 2.50
N GLU A 164 -0.67 15.33 1.54
CA GLU A 164 -0.05 14.86 0.31
C GLU A 164 1.29 14.13 0.54
N LYS A 165 2.13 14.63 1.45
CA LYS A 165 3.38 13.94 1.83
C LYS A 165 3.10 12.59 2.49
N ILE A 166 2.13 12.52 3.40
CA ILE A 166 1.73 11.27 4.07
C ILE A 166 1.25 10.24 3.04
N ALA A 167 0.37 10.64 2.12
CA ALA A 167 -0.10 9.75 1.05
C ALA A 167 1.04 9.26 0.17
N ARG A 168 1.94 10.16 -0.26
CA ARG A 168 3.08 9.81 -1.12
C ARG A 168 4.06 8.87 -0.43
N TYR A 169 4.49 9.19 0.80
CA TYR A 169 5.40 8.32 1.54
C TYR A 169 4.74 6.99 1.86
N GLY A 170 3.51 7.02 2.35
CA GLY A 170 2.75 5.82 2.71
C GLY A 170 2.55 4.86 1.53
N ALA A 171 2.44 5.34 0.29
CA ALA A 171 2.32 4.47 -0.89
C ALA A 171 3.58 3.64 -1.20
N ILE A 172 4.76 4.07 -0.74
CA ILE A 172 6.03 3.36 -0.97
C ILE A 172 6.24 2.24 0.05
N TRP A 173 5.75 2.41 1.28
CA TRP A 173 6.02 1.48 2.38
C TRP A 173 5.55 0.03 2.20
N PRO A 174 4.44 -0.29 1.49
CA PRO A 174 4.07 -1.68 1.23
C PRO A 174 5.19 -2.51 0.60
N THR A 175 6.01 -1.92 -0.27
CA THR A 175 7.15 -2.65 -0.87
C THR A 175 8.29 -2.87 0.13
N VAL A 176 8.50 -1.91 1.04
CA VAL A 176 9.45 -2.05 2.17
C VAL A 176 8.98 -3.14 3.13
N TYR A 177 7.68 -3.27 3.38
CA TYR A 177 7.15 -4.39 4.18
C TYR A 177 7.33 -5.73 3.47
N GLY A 178 7.14 -5.79 2.15
CA GLY A 178 7.44 -6.98 1.35
C GLY A 178 8.91 -7.40 1.48
N PHE A 179 9.83 -6.44 1.37
CA PHE A 179 11.25 -6.66 1.68
C PHE A 179 11.46 -7.21 3.10
N GLY A 180 10.82 -6.57 4.10
CA GLY A 180 10.94 -6.96 5.51
C GLY A 180 10.45 -8.38 5.78
N TRP A 181 9.33 -8.79 5.18
CA TRP A 181 8.83 -10.16 5.28
C TRP A 181 9.80 -11.16 4.65
N LEU A 182 10.32 -10.88 3.46
CA LEU A 182 11.29 -11.75 2.77
C LEU A 182 12.61 -11.88 3.56
N ALA A 183 13.11 -10.78 4.12
CA ALA A 183 14.27 -10.78 5.01
C ALA A 183 14.00 -11.57 6.29
N GLY A 184 12.82 -11.38 6.90
CA GLY A 184 12.40 -12.04 8.13
C GLY A 184 12.32 -13.57 8.03
N ILE A 185 11.93 -14.10 6.87
CA ILE A 185 11.93 -15.55 6.60
C ILE A 185 13.28 -16.08 6.11
N GLY A 186 14.31 -15.24 6.02
CA GLY A 186 15.65 -15.61 5.54
C GLY A 186 15.77 -15.77 4.02
N ALA A 187 14.77 -15.34 3.24
CA ALA A 187 14.79 -15.41 1.77
C ALA A 187 15.62 -14.26 1.16
N TRP A 188 16.91 -14.19 1.50
CA TRP A 188 17.79 -13.06 1.20
C TRP A 188 17.93 -12.73 -0.29
N LYS A 189 17.91 -13.75 -1.18
CA LYS A 189 17.94 -13.52 -2.63
C LYS A 189 16.70 -12.75 -3.10
N SER A 190 15.52 -13.22 -2.71
CA SER A 190 14.25 -12.55 -3.04
C SER A 190 14.15 -11.18 -2.37
N ALA A 191 14.62 -11.06 -1.12
CA ALA A 191 14.71 -9.78 -0.42
C ALA A 191 15.61 -8.79 -1.15
N ALA A 192 16.79 -9.22 -1.63
CA ALA A 192 17.69 -8.36 -2.39
C ALA A 192 17.06 -7.87 -3.71
N ILE A 193 16.37 -8.75 -4.45
CA ILE A 193 15.62 -8.36 -5.66
C ILE A 193 14.55 -7.33 -5.31
N MET A 194 13.75 -7.59 -4.28
CA MET A 194 12.70 -6.67 -3.84
C MET A 194 13.29 -5.33 -3.40
N GLY A 195 14.38 -5.35 -2.64
CA GLY A 195 15.11 -4.15 -2.22
C GLY A 195 15.63 -3.34 -3.42
N GLY A 196 16.18 -4.02 -4.43
CA GLY A 196 16.58 -3.41 -5.70
C GLY A 196 15.42 -2.73 -6.42
N LEU A 197 14.24 -3.37 -6.47
CA LEU A 197 13.02 -2.80 -7.05
C LEU A 197 12.49 -1.59 -6.26
N VAL A 198 12.57 -1.63 -4.92
CA VAL A 198 12.19 -0.50 -4.07
C VAL A 198 13.12 0.69 -4.33
N LEU A 199 14.43 0.46 -4.37
CA LEU A 199 15.43 1.49 -4.62
C LEU A 199 15.28 2.08 -6.03
N SER A 200 15.13 1.25 -7.06
CA SER A 200 14.94 1.71 -8.43
C SER A 200 13.64 2.51 -8.58
N GLY A 201 12.54 2.07 -7.96
CA GLY A 201 11.28 2.81 -7.92
C GLY A 201 11.41 4.17 -7.23
N ALA A 202 12.09 4.22 -6.08
CA ALA A 202 12.35 5.46 -5.35
C ALA A 202 13.23 6.43 -6.16
N LEU A 203 14.27 5.92 -6.81
CA LEU A 203 15.15 6.71 -7.68
C LEU A 203 14.38 7.22 -8.90
N ALA A 204 13.61 6.38 -9.59
CA ALA A 204 12.81 6.78 -10.74
C ALA A 204 11.83 7.91 -10.40
N ILE A 205 11.14 7.82 -9.27
CA ILE A 205 10.24 8.89 -8.78
C ILE A 205 11.03 10.19 -8.50
N THR A 206 12.23 10.08 -7.94
CA THR A 206 13.08 11.23 -7.62
C THR A 206 13.57 11.91 -8.89
N VAL A 207 14.09 11.14 -9.86
CA VAL A 207 14.56 11.63 -11.16
C VAL A 207 13.43 12.29 -11.95
N LEU A 208 12.27 11.62 -12.06
CA LEU A 208 11.10 12.18 -12.74
C LEU A 208 10.71 13.54 -12.16
N ARG A 209 10.78 13.69 -10.85
CA ARG A 209 10.45 14.95 -10.19
C ARG A 209 11.43 16.07 -10.52
N GLU A 210 12.72 15.76 -10.53
CA GLU A 210 13.75 16.75 -10.87
C GLU A 210 13.61 17.20 -12.33
N MET A 211 13.32 16.25 -13.24
CA MET A 211 13.04 16.54 -14.64
C MET A 211 11.80 17.43 -14.81
N TYR A 212 10.71 17.16 -14.08
CA TYR A 212 9.52 18.01 -14.11
C TYR A 212 9.79 19.43 -13.58
N ALA A 213 10.56 19.55 -12.50
CA ALA A 213 10.93 20.84 -11.93
C ALA A 213 11.77 21.68 -12.91
N LEU A 214 12.68 21.04 -13.65
CA LEU A 214 13.49 21.67 -14.70
C LEU A 214 12.66 22.08 -15.93
N ALA A 215 11.61 21.33 -16.25
CA ALA A 215 10.71 21.62 -17.37
C ALA A 215 9.73 22.78 -17.07
N GLU A 216 9.20 22.86 -15.85
CA GLU A 216 8.24 23.90 -15.44
C GLU A 216 8.92 25.23 -15.07
N HIS A 217 10.17 25.18 -14.61
CA HIS A 217 11.00 26.37 -14.36
C HIS A 217 12.29 26.28 -15.19
N PRO A 218 12.25 26.59 -16.50
CA PRO A 218 13.46 26.66 -17.29
C PRO A 218 14.43 27.63 -16.61
N LEU A 219 15.70 27.22 -16.54
CA LEU A 219 16.79 27.84 -15.75
C LEU A 219 17.01 29.36 -15.97
N GLY A 220 16.31 29.98 -16.91
CA GLY A 220 16.37 31.41 -17.21
C GLY A 220 15.50 32.34 -16.33
N TYR A 221 14.71 31.84 -15.39
CA TYR A 221 13.84 32.67 -14.52
C TYR A 221 14.32 32.78 -13.05
N ARG A 222 15.63 32.67 -12.83
CA ARG A 222 16.29 32.90 -11.52
C ARG A 222 17.28 34.07 -11.54
N LEU A 223 17.08 35.04 -12.43
CA LEU A 223 17.77 36.34 -12.40
C LEU A 223 16.75 37.46 -12.16
#